data_AF-A0A9N8VET4-F1
#
_entry.id   AF-A0A9N8VET4-F1
#
_cell.length_a   1.000
_cell.length_b   1.000
_cell.length_c   1.000
_cell.angle_alpha   90.00
_cell.angle_beta   90.00
_cell.angle_gamma   90.00
#
_symmetry.space_group_name_H-M   'P 1'
#
loop_
_entity.id
_entity.type
_entity.pdbx_description
1 polymer ?
#
loop_
_entity_poly.entity_id
_entity_poly.type
_entity_poly.pdbx_seq_one_letter_code
_entity_poly.pdbx_strand_id
1 'polypeptide(L)'
;MEEDLYKNLKIKGFTCVCECQFHQIKKLGINEINIPDLKTKKRIGVIKRLAVKDKKIEDKKIKPIERLVVVLEKSEKIINSLEEIEKNLDIIKFIQGEDEELNEYRKKVVSLGIKNKTIYILLNTSSTGKSAGVSLLISFYSAYYGIGIPNNFSATGEVNTEDGTIKGIGGLKEKFLCAIRNKNIDNLVLPQENYEEVLEISSAYSKRFIGVSKKLKFYPASH
;
A
#
# COMPACT_ATOMS: atom_id res chain seq x y z
N MET A 1 -27.17 12.62 -5.21
CA MET A 1 -25.83 12.91 -4.65
C MET A 1 -25.20 11.71 -3.94
N GLU A 2 -25.79 11.17 -2.85
CA GLU A 2 -25.21 9.97 -2.19
C GLU A 2 -25.32 8.68 -3.04
N GLU A 3 -26.42 8.49 -3.76
CA GLU A 3 -26.58 7.34 -4.66
C GLU A 3 -25.62 7.38 -5.87
N ASP A 4 -25.29 8.58 -6.35
CA ASP A 4 -24.44 8.77 -7.53
C ASP A 4 -22.98 8.41 -7.19
N LEU A 5 -22.47 8.93 -6.07
CA LEU A 5 -21.16 8.54 -5.56
C LEU A 5 -21.08 7.02 -5.33
N TYR A 6 -22.13 6.41 -4.78
CA TYR A 6 -22.17 4.97 -4.55
C TYR A 6 -22.06 4.18 -5.86
N LYS A 7 -22.85 4.55 -6.88
CA LYS A 7 -22.83 3.92 -8.21
C LYS A 7 -21.46 4.09 -8.86
N ASN A 8 -20.89 5.30 -8.80
CA ASN A 8 -19.60 5.60 -9.43
C ASN A 8 -18.43 4.85 -8.80
N LEU A 9 -18.40 4.75 -7.46
CA LEU A 9 -17.37 3.98 -6.76
C LEU A 9 -17.44 2.48 -7.08
N LYS A 10 -18.65 1.92 -7.20
CA LYS A 10 -18.83 0.54 -7.68
C LYS A 10 -18.34 0.35 -9.12
N ILE A 11 -18.61 1.32 -10.00
CA ILE A 11 -18.10 1.31 -11.38
C ILE A 11 -16.57 1.29 -11.37
N LYS A 12 -15.92 2.09 -10.52
CA LYS A 12 -14.46 2.11 -10.28
C LYS A 12 -13.92 0.88 -9.52
N GLY A 13 -14.77 -0.08 -9.16
CA GLY A 13 -14.37 -1.34 -8.53
C GLY A 13 -14.19 -1.30 -7.02
N PHE A 14 -14.59 -0.23 -6.34
CA PHE A 14 -14.64 -0.20 -4.88
C PHE A 14 -15.86 -1.00 -4.40
N THR A 15 -15.63 -1.81 -3.36
CA THR A 15 -16.66 -2.63 -2.73
C THR A 15 -16.99 -2.08 -1.35
N CYS A 16 -18.28 -1.98 -1.02
CA CYS A 16 -18.73 -1.52 0.29
C CYS A 16 -18.91 -2.69 1.26
N VAL A 17 -18.05 -2.76 2.27
CA VAL A 17 -18.19 -3.58 3.50
C VAL A 17 -17.88 -2.68 4.71
N CYS A 18 -18.20 -3.08 5.94
CA CYS A 18 -17.85 -2.28 7.13
C CYS A 18 -16.35 -1.90 7.11
N GLU A 19 -16.04 -0.65 7.44
CA GLU A 19 -14.67 -0.09 7.50
C GLU A 19 -13.83 -0.10 6.19
N CYS A 20 -14.45 -0.34 5.03
CA CYS A 20 -13.72 -0.34 3.77
C CYS A 20 -13.36 1.05 3.23
N GLN A 21 -12.49 1.06 2.22
CA GLN A 21 -12.09 2.26 1.48
C GLN A 21 -13.26 3.05 0.88
N PHE A 22 -14.42 2.43 0.63
CA PHE A 22 -15.64 3.13 0.22
C PHE A 22 -16.13 4.11 1.30
N HIS A 23 -16.30 3.62 2.54
CA HIS A 23 -16.69 4.46 3.66
C HIS A 23 -15.63 5.51 3.95
N GLN A 24 -14.37 5.19 3.65
CA GLN A 24 -13.28 6.13 3.83
C GLN A 24 -13.40 7.31 2.89
N ILE A 25 -13.56 7.05 1.59
CA ILE A 25 -13.80 8.08 0.59
C ILE A 25 -14.98 8.97 0.98
N LYS A 26 -16.10 8.37 1.40
CA LYS A 26 -17.30 9.10 1.83
C LYS A 26 -17.02 10.00 3.04
N LYS A 27 -16.42 9.44 4.11
CA LYS A 27 -16.15 10.15 5.36
C LYS A 27 -15.14 11.29 5.17
N LEU A 28 -14.16 11.12 4.29
CA LEU A 28 -13.11 12.12 4.05
C LEU A 28 -13.52 13.20 3.04
N GLY A 29 -14.62 12.99 2.31
CA GLY A 29 -15.13 13.93 1.31
C GLY A 29 -14.22 14.05 0.08
N ILE A 30 -13.57 12.95 -0.33
CA ILE A 30 -12.63 12.96 -1.47
C ILE A 30 -13.41 13.22 -2.76
N ASN A 31 -12.93 14.15 -3.60
CA ASN A 31 -13.54 14.47 -4.87
C ASN A 31 -13.43 13.27 -5.83
N GLU A 32 -14.57 12.90 -6.41
CA GLU A 32 -14.70 11.70 -7.22
C GLU A 32 -13.74 11.66 -8.41
N ILE A 33 -13.42 12.82 -9.00
CA ILE A 33 -12.51 12.92 -10.14
C ILE A 33 -11.09 12.42 -9.82
N ASN A 34 -10.65 12.56 -8.57
CA ASN A 34 -9.31 12.16 -8.11
C ASN A 34 -9.26 10.68 -7.69
N ILE A 35 -10.41 10.02 -7.58
CA ILE A 35 -10.50 8.62 -7.15
C ILE A 35 -10.04 7.70 -8.29
N PRO A 36 -9.05 6.82 -8.07
CA PRO A 36 -8.54 5.95 -9.12
C PRO A 36 -9.53 4.86 -9.51
N ASP A 37 -9.56 4.50 -10.80
CA ASP A 37 -10.29 3.33 -11.27
C ASP A 37 -9.49 2.04 -11.04
N LEU A 38 -10.02 1.15 -10.21
CA LEU A 38 -9.38 -0.10 -9.80
C LEU A 38 -9.50 -1.21 -10.82
N LYS A 39 -10.38 -1.08 -11.82
CA LYS A 39 -10.58 -2.07 -12.88
C LYS A 39 -9.57 -1.94 -14.01
N THR A 40 -8.86 -0.82 -14.08
CA THR A 40 -7.82 -0.60 -15.08
C THR A 40 -6.62 -1.53 -14.86
N LYS A 41 -5.91 -1.82 -15.96
CA LYS A 41 -4.68 -2.62 -15.91
C LYS A 41 -3.56 -1.91 -15.13
N LYS A 42 -3.49 -0.58 -15.22
CA LYS A 42 -2.54 0.30 -14.55
C LYS A 42 -3.29 1.35 -13.75
N ARG A 43 -3.10 1.37 -12.43
CA ARG A 43 -3.90 2.18 -11.50
C ARG A 43 -3.03 3.24 -10.85
N ILE A 44 -3.47 4.49 -10.92
CA ILE A 44 -2.76 5.63 -10.32
C ILE A 44 -2.94 5.56 -8.80
N GLY A 45 -1.85 5.65 -8.05
CA GLY A 45 -1.87 5.67 -6.60
C GLY A 45 -2.26 4.35 -5.93
N VAL A 46 -2.36 3.24 -6.66
CA VAL A 46 -2.86 1.97 -6.11
C VAL A 46 -1.86 0.83 -6.22
N ILE A 47 -1.38 0.34 -5.07
CA ILE A 47 -0.52 -0.84 -4.97
C ILE A 47 -1.11 -1.91 -4.07
N LYS A 48 -0.63 -3.15 -4.23
CA LYS A 48 -0.86 -4.23 -3.28
C LYS A 48 0.31 -4.30 -2.30
N ARG A 49 0.04 -4.18 -1.00
CA ARG A 49 1.03 -4.43 0.06
C ARG A 49 0.89 -5.83 0.63
N LEU A 50 2.01 -6.45 1.00
CA LEU A 50 2.01 -7.71 1.75
C LEU A 50 1.91 -7.39 3.24
N ALA A 51 0.79 -7.72 3.87
CA ALA A 51 0.63 -7.65 5.32
C ALA A 51 0.64 -9.06 5.92
N VAL A 52 0.75 -9.15 7.25
CA VAL A 52 0.54 -10.39 8.01
C VAL A 52 -0.44 -10.02 9.12
N LYS A 53 -1.59 -10.68 9.19
CA LYS A 53 -2.42 -10.68 10.41
C LYS A 53 -2.25 -12.04 11.08
N ASP A 54 -2.04 -11.99 12.39
CA ASP A 54 -2.17 -13.05 13.41
C ASP A 54 -2.01 -14.49 12.91
N LYS A 55 -0.81 -15.05 13.14
CA LYS A 55 -0.38 -16.38 12.69
C LYS A 55 -1.26 -17.51 13.25
N LYS A 56 -1.62 -18.48 12.40
CA LYS A 56 -1.26 -19.90 12.60
C LYS A 56 -0.86 -20.53 11.25
N ILE A 57 0.42 -20.86 11.14
CA ILE A 57 0.97 -21.65 10.04
C ILE A 57 0.92 -23.11 10.50
N GLU A 58 -0.05 -23.82 9.97
CA GLU A 58 -0.31 -25.27 9.95
C GLU A 58 -1.82 -25.44 10.09
N ASP A 59 -2.44 -25.61 8.90
CA ASP A 59 -3.86 -25.82 8.62
C ASP A 59 -4.85 -24.63 8.71
N LYS A 60 -4.79 -23.81 7.63
CA LYS A 60 -5.83 -22.95 7.00
C LYS A 60 -6.36 -21.69 7.74
N LYS A 61 -5.73 -20.53 7.44
CA LYS A 61 -6.33 -19.31 6.80
C LYS A 61 -5.22 -18.30 6.47
N ILE A 62 -4.90 -18.11 5.18
CA ILE A 62 -3.90 -17.12 4.72
C ILE A 62 -4.61 -16.00 3.96
N LYS A 63 -4.48 -14.76 4.43
CA LYS A 63 -4.48 -13.48 3.69
C LYS A 63 -4.24 -12.38 4.73
N PRO A 64 -3.33 -11.43 4.46
CA PRO A 64 -3.81 -10.22 3.81
C PRO A 64 -2.79 -9.64 2.84
N ILE A 65 -3.02 -9.86 1.55
CA ILE A 65 -2.60 -8.88 0.55
C ILE A 65 -3.62 -7.76 0.62
N GLU A 66 -3.14 -6.55 0.87
CA GLU A 66 -4.00 -5.40 1.04
C GLU A 66 -3.81 -4.40 -0.07
N ARG A 67 -4.88 -3.72 -0.41
CA ARG A 67 -4.84 -2.63 -1.37
C ARG A 67 -4.58 -1.34 -0.60
N LEU A 68 -3.46 -0.70 -0.90
CA LEU A 68 -3.14 0.66 -0.48
C LEU A 68 -3.55 1.61 -1.62
N VAL A 69 -4.29 2.65 -1.29
CA VAL A 69 -4.69 3.70 -2.24
C VAL A 69 -4.20 5.04 -1.71
N VAL A 70 -3.45 5.76 -2.53
CA VAL A 70 -3.07 7.16 -2.30
C VAL A 70 -3.83 8.03 -3.29
N VAL A 71 -4.55 9.02 -2.78
CA VAL A 71 -5.20 10.06 -3.58
C VAL A 71 -4.59 11.41 -3.22
N LEU A 72 -4.32 12.24 -4.23
CA LEU A 72 -3.84 13.59 -4.05
C LEU A 72 -4.87 14.58 -4.58
N GLU A 73 -5.16 15.62 -3.80
CA GLU A 73 -6.04 16.71 -4.22
C GLU A 73 -5.32 18.04 -4.07
N LYS A 74 -5.70 19.03 -4.88
CA LYS A 74 -5.15 20.39 -4.74
C LYS A 74 -5.57 20.95 -3.37
N SER A 75 -4.60 21.51 -2.65
CA SER A 75 -4.80 22.19 -1.37
C SER A 75 -4.22 23.59 -1.45
N GLU A 76 -4.91 24.57 -0.85
CA GLU A 76 -4.40 25.92 -0.67
C GLU A 76 -3.45 26.03 0.53
N LYS A 77 -3.41 25.00 1.38
CA LYS A 77 -2.51 24.94 2.52
C LYS A 77 -1.13 24.42 2.09
N ILE A 78 -0.10 25.19 2.42
CA ILE A 78 1.31 24.80 2.27
C ILE A 78 1.74 24.11 3.57
N ILE A 79 2.39 22.94 3.48
CA ILE A 79 3.01 22.29 4.63
C ILE A 79 4.52 22.35 4.45
N ASN A 80 5.22 22.93 5.42
CA ASN A 80 6.67 23.04 5.43
C ASN A 80 7.33 22.32 6.62
N SER A 81 6.56 21.83 7.60
CA SER A 81 7.11 21.11 8.77
C SER A 81 6.18 20.05 9.35
N LEU A 82 6.74 19.14 10.17
CA LEU A 82 6.00 18.14 10.94
C LEU A 82 5.00 18.77 11.92
N GLU A 83 5.40 19.85 12.59
CA GLU A 83 4.55 20.61 13.51
C GLU A 83 3.33 21.21 12.81
N GLU A 84 3.47 21.58 11.53
CA GLU A 84 2.37 22.10 10.72
C GLU A 84 1.36 21.01 10.33
N ILE A 85 1.81 19.75 10.20
CA ILE A 85 0.92 18.58 10.02
C ILE A 85 0.19 18.24 11.32
N GLU A 86 0.88 18.24 12.45
CA GLU A 86 0.28 17.94 13.76
C GLU A 86 -0.74 19.01 14.18
N LYS A 87 -0.53 20.27 13.76
CA LYS A 87 -1.50 21.36 13.91
C LYS A 87 -2.61 21.37 12.84
N ASN A 88 -2.37 20.76 11.68
CA ASN A 88 -3.34 20.60 10.58
C ASN A 88 -3.60 19.11 10.27
N LEU A 89 -4.07 18.37 11.28
CA LEU A 89 -4.44 16.94 11.17
C LEU A 89 -5.46 16.66 10.04
N ASP A 90 -6.08 17.71 9.50
CA ASP A 90 -7.01 17.68 8.37
C ASP A 90 -6.39 17.42 6.99
N ILE A 91 -5.06 17.50 6.83
CA ILE A 91 -4.39 17.43 5.51
C ILE A 91 -3.92 16.01 5.14
N ILE A 92 -3.58 15.18 6.14
CA ILE A 92 -3.36 13.75 5.95
C ILE A 92 -4.42 13.00 6.71
N LYS A 93 -5.54 12.73 6.03
CA LYS A 93 -6.67 12.06 6.64
C LYS A 93 -6.51 10.55 6.52
N PHE A 94 -6.24 9.92 7.65
CA PHE A 94 -6.34 8.47 7.82
C PHE A 94 -7.67 8.13 8.47
N ILE A 95 -8.20 6.95 8.18
CA ILE A 95 -9.40 6.45 8.87
C ILE A 95 -9.08 5.32 9.84
N GLN A 96 -7.92 4.67 9.70
CA GLN A 96 -7.49 3.57 10.58
C GLN A 96 -5.97 3.58 10.76
N GLY A 97 -5.51 3.33 11.98
CA GLY A 97 -4.10 3.23 12.39
C GLY A 97 -3.90 3.69 13.86
N GLU A 98 -2.89 3.17 14.54
CA GLU A 98 -2.45 3.70 15.85
C GLU A 98 -1.64 4.99 15.65
N ASP A 99 -1.68 5.92 16.60
CA ASP A 99 -1.08 7.27 16.46
C ASP A 99 0.41 7.24 16.12
N GLU A 100 1.18 6.30 16.67
CA GLU A 100 2.63 6.18 16.44
C GLU A 100 2.96 5.85 14.97
N GLU A 101 2.17 4.99 14.34
CA GLU A 101 2.37 4.59 12.95
C GLU A 101 1.94 5.65 11.95
N LEU A 102 0.81 6.30 12.25
CA LEU A 102 0.34 7.44 11.49
C LEU A 102 1.39 8.55 11.52
N ASN A 103 2.05 8.76 12.66
CA ASN A 103 3.14 9.70 12.78
C ASN A 103 4.38 9.29 11.95
N GLU A 104 4.72 8.01 11.87
CA GLU A 104 5.80 7.54 10.97
C GLU A 104 5.47 7.79 9.49
N TYR A 105 4.23 7.54 9.07
CA TYR A 105 3.79 7.86 7.71
C TYR A 105 3.75 9.37 7.46
N ARG A 106 3.30 10.18 8.42
CA ARG A 106 3.34 11.64 8.33
C ARG A 106 4.77 12.13 8.15
N LYS A 107 5.74 11.61 8.90
CA LYS A 107 7.19 11.89 8.72
C LYS A 107 7.66 11.59 7.31
N LYS A 108 7.35 10.39 6.79
CA LYS A 108 7.67 9.99 5.42
C LYS A 108 7.02 10.90 4.38
N VAL A 109 5.80 11.35 4.61
CA VAL A 109 5.09 12.23 3.68
C VAL A 109 5.65 13.66 3.71
N VAL A 110 6.00 14.18 4.90
CA VAL A 110 6.67 15.49 5.05
C VAL A 110 8.02 15.49 4.37
N SER A 111 8.82 14.42 4.54
CA SER A 111 10.15 14.34 3.92
C SER A 111 10.11 14.34 2.40
N LEU A 112 8.95 14.04 1.79
CA LEU A 112 8.75 14.16 0.33
C LEU A 112 8.57 15.61 -0.16
N GLY A 113 8.51 16.61 0.73
CA GLY A 113 8.55 18.03 0.37
C GLY A 113 7.33 18.53 -0.40
N ILE A 114 6.16 17.97 -0.14
CA ILE A 114 4.96 18.17 -0.95
C ILE A 114 4.29 19.50 -0.60
N LYS A 115 4.13 20.36 -1.60
CA LYS A 115 3.44 21.65 -1.47
C LYS A 115 2.07 21.60 -2.16
N ASN A 116 1.09 22.32 -1.61
CA ASN A 116 -0.21 22.59 -2.21
C ASN A 116 -1.05 21.33 -2.55
N LYS A 117 -0.88 20.23 -1.80
CA LYS A 117 -1.69 19.01 -1.99
C LYS A 117 -2.16 18.41 -0.66
N THR A 118 -3.41 17.97 -0.62
CA THR A 118 -3.98 17.12 0.43
C THR A 118 -3.74 15.66 0.05
N ILE A 119 -3.36 14.84 1.02
CA ILE A 119 -2.90 13.47 0.78
C ILE A 119 -3.80 12.52 1.54
N TYR A 120 -4.53 11.69 0.81
CA TYR A 120 -5.44 10.69 1.38
C TYR A 120 -4.81 9.31 1.23
N ILE A 121 -4.65 8.61 2.35
CA ILE A 121 -4.13 7.24 2.38
C ILE A 121 -5.25 6.32 2.86
N LEU A 122 -5.71 5.43 1.99
CA LEU A 122 -6.84 4.54 2.25
C LEU A 122 -6.36 3.08 2.33
N LEU A 123 -6.75 2.38 3.39
CA LEU A 123 -6.36 1.00 3.70
C LEU A 123 -7.58 0.19 4.15
N ASN A 124 -7.68 -1.10 3.78
CA ASN A 124 -8.85 -1.92 4.18
C ASN A 124 -8.73 -2.58 5.55
N THR A 125 -7.61 -2.41 6.27
CA THR A 125 -7.46 -2.97 7.61
C THR A 125 -6.69 -2.02 8.52
N SER A 126 -6.90 -2.20 9.82
CA SER A 126 -6.10 -1.66 10.91
C SER A 126 -4.70 -2.28 11.04
N SER A 127 -4.24 -3.13 10.09
CA SER A 127 -2.99 -3.87 10.29
C SER A 127 -1.75 -2.98 10.18
N THR A 128 -1.13 -2.92 11.34
CA THR A 128 0.04 -2.20 11.80
C THR A 128 1.31 -2.82 11.23
N GLY A 129 2.16 -2.03 10.58
CA GLY A 129 3.43 -2.57 10.12
C GLY A 129 4.27 -1.60 9.31
N LYS A 130 5.39 -1.18 9.91
CA LYS A 130 6.50 -0.41 9.32
C LYS A 130 6.92 -0.85 7.91
N SER A 131 6.76 -2.14 7.62
CA SER A 131 7.07 -2.82 6.34
C SER A 131 6.29 -2.36 5.09
N ALA A 132 5.48 -1.30 5.19
CA ALA A 132 4.72 -0.72 4.08
C ALA A 132 5.29 0.61 3.55
N GLY A 133 6.46 1.04 4.01
CA GLY A 133 7.16 2.25 3.53
C GLY A 133 7.34 2.27 2.01
N VAL A 134 7.88 1.20 1.43
CA VAL A 134 8.11 1.12 -0.03
C VAL A 134 6.79 1.14 -0.81
N SER A 135 5.76 0.45 -0.32
CA SER A 135 4.42 0.46 -0.92
C SER A 135 3.81 1.87 -0.94
N LEU A 136 3.97 2.62 0.16
CA LEU A 136 3.49 3.99 0.22
C LEU A 136 4.26 4.89 -0.74
N LEU A 137 5.59 4.79 -0.76
CA LEU A 137 6.43 5.63 -1.63
C LEU A 137 6.07 5.43 -3.11
N ILE A 138 5.95 4.18 -3.56
CA ILE A 138 5.56 3.86 -4.95
C ILE A 138 4.15 4.39 -5.26
N SER A 139 3.19 4.19 -4.34
CA SER A 139 1.81 4.68 -4.52
C SER A 139 1.76 6.20 -4.57
N PHE A 140 2.54 6.86 -3.72
CA PHE A 140 2.65 8.30 -3.69
C PHE A 140 3.25 8.82 -5.00
N TYR A 141 4.41 8.29 -5.42
CA TYR A 141 5.05 8.66 -6.68
C TYR A 141 4.09 8.48 -7.87
N SER A 142 3.37 7.36 -7.89
CA SER A 142 2.33 7.08 -8.87
C SER A 142 1.23 8.14 -8.88
N ALA A 143 0.69 8.51 -7.72
CA ALA A 143 -0.36 9.52 -7.60
C ALA A 143 0.16 10.93 -7.95
N TYR A 144 1.41 11.24 -7.62
CA TYR A 144 2.01 12.56 -7.84
C TYR A 144 2.27 12.82 -9.32
N TYR A 145 2.86 11.84 -10.02
CA TYR A 145 3.21 11.94 -11.44
C TYR A 145 2.12 11.42 -12.39
N GLY A 146 1.02 10.86 -11.87
CA GLY A 146 -0.04 10.27 -12.69
C GLY A 146 0.37 8.98 -13.40
N ILE A 147 1.40 8.29 -12.90
CA ILE A 147 1.96 7.07 -13.52
C ILE A 147 1.23 5.86 -12.96
N GLY A 148 0.43 5.16 -13.78
CA GLY A 148 -0.32 4.00 -13.32
C GLY A 148 0.54 2.77 -12.98
N ILE A 149 0.34 2.20 -11.80
CA ILE A 149 0.99 0.97 -11.33
C ILE A 149 0.23 -0.26 -11.87
N PRO A 150 0.90 -1.22 -12.54
CA PRO A 150 0.25 -2.44 -12.98
C PRO A 150 -0.37 -3.22 -11.82
N ASN A 151 -1.57 -3.77 -12.01
CA ASN A 151 -2.33 -4.40 -10.92
C ASN A 151 -1.66 -5.65 -10.34
N ASN A 152 -0.66 -6.21 -11.02
CA ASN A 152 0.05 -7.44 -10.68
C ASN A 152 1.33 -7.21 -9.87
N PHE A 153 1.65 -5.94 -9.57
CA PHE A 153 2.75 -5.55 -8.69
C PHE A 153 2.33 -5.55 -7.22
N SER A 154 3.28 -5.96 -6.39
CA SER A 154 3.24 -5.78 -4.94
C SER A 154 4.60 -5.31 -4.44
N ALA A 155 4.61 -4.59 -3.31
CA ALA A 155 5.84 -4.11 -2.71
C ALA A 155 5.82 -4.28 -1.19
N THR A 156 6.98 -4.52 -0.61
CA THR A 156 7.19 -4.55 0.84
C THR A 156 8.60 -4.07 1.16
N GLY A 157 8.79 -3.49 2.34
CA GLY A 157 10.07 -2.93 2.76
C GLY A 157 9.86 -1.74 3.67
N GLU A 158 10.80 -1.56 4.59
CA GLU A 158 10.87 -0.38 5.44
C GLU A 158 11.78 0.64 4.77
N VAL A 159 11.37 1.91 4.73
CA VAL A 159 12.15 3.01 4.13
C VAL A 159 12.63 3.89 5.27
N ASN A 160 13.94 4.11 5.36
CA ASN A 160 14.53 5.11 6.23
C ASN A 160 14.34 6.50 5.59
N THR A 161 13.79 7.45 6.35
CA THR A 161 13.50 8.80 5.86
C THR A 161 14.72 9.70 5.74
N GLU A 162 15.80 9.42 6.49
CA GLU A 162 17.01 10.25 6.53
C GLU A 162 17.90 10.00 5.32
N ASP A 163 18.10 8.74 4.93
CA ASP A 163 19.02 8.34 3.85
C ASP A 163 18.31 7.69 2.65
N GLY A 164 16.99 7.45 2.74
CA GLY A 164 16.20 6.82 1.68
C GLY A 164 16.44 5.31 1.54
N THR A 165 17.22 4.69 2.43
CA THR A 165 17.55 3.28 2.30
C THR A 165 16.36 2.37 2.59
N ILE A 166 16.30 1.24 1.89
CA ILE A 166 15.29 0.19 2.10
C ILE A 166 15.89 -0.89 3.00
N LYS A 167 15.35 -1.01 4.21
CA LYS A 167 15.79 -1.98 5.23
C LYS A 167 15.01 -3.28 5.14
N GLY A 168 15.67 -4.36 5.56
CA GLY A 168 15.08 -5.68 5.70
C GLY A 168 13.84 -5.67 6.60
N ILE A 169 12.91 -6.58 6.32
CA ILE A 169 11.66 -6.71 7.07
C ILE A 169 11.50 -8.10 7.66
N GLY A 170 10.83 -8.19 8.82
CA GLY A 170 10.45 -9.46 9.43
C GLY A 170 9.20 -10.10 8.80
N GLY A 171 8.97 -11.38 9.14
CA GLY A 171 7.79 -12.14 8.71
C GLY A 171 7.79 -12.46 7.20
N LEU A 172 8.98 -12.61 6.61
CA LEU A 172 9.18 -12.85 5.19
C LEU A 172 8.40 -14.06 4.71
N LYS A 173 8.64 -15.22 5.31
CA LYS A 173 8.03 -16.49 4.91
C LYS A 173 6.51 -16.36 4.75
N GLU A 174 5.82 -15.73 5.70
CA GLU A 174 4.38 -15.52 5.66
C GLU A 174 3.96 -14.56 4.52
N LYS A 175 4.65 -13.42 4.40
CA LYS A 175 4.39 -12.42 3.35
C LYS A 175 4.59 -13.02 1.95
N PHE A 176 5.67 -13.75 1.73
CA PHE A 176 5.95 -14.39 0.44
C PHE A 176 5.00 -15.54 0.14
N LEU A 177 4.60 -16.31 1.14
CA LEU A 177 3.59 -17.34 0.95
C LEU A 177 2.23 -16.75 0.53
N CYS A 178 1.87 -15.57 1.03
CA CYS A 178 0.71 -14.82 0.53
C CYS A 178 0.88 -14.45 -0.94
N ALA A 179 2.05 -13.95 -1.34
CA ALA A 179 2.34 -13.55 -2.71
C ALA A 179 2.31 -14.75 -3.69
N ILE A 180 2.98 -15.85 -3.35
CA ILE A 180 3.05 -17.09 -4.16
C ILE A 180 1.65 -17.67 -4.39
N ARG A 181 0.79 -17.67 -3.35
CA ARG A 181 -0.58 -18.19 -3.46
C ARG A 181 -1.54 -17.22 -4.17
N ASN A 182 -1.15 -15.98 -4.44
CA ASN A 182 -2.03 -14.99 -5.06
C ASN A 182 -1.94 -15.02 -6.59
N LYS A 183 -3.03 -15.40 -7.25
CA LYS A 183 -3.13 -15.44 -8.71
C LYS A 183 -2.86 -14.08 -9.38
N ASN A 184 -3.06 -12.98 -8.68
CA ASN A 184 -2.96 -11.62 -9.20
C ASN A 184 -1.67 -10.90 -8.77
N ILE A 185 -0.63 -11.60 -8.28
CA ILE A 185 0.71 -11.04 -8.05
C ILE A 185 1.73 -11.90 -8.79
N ASP A 186 2.57 -11.27 -9.59
CA ASP A 186 3.71 -11.89 -10.29
C ASP A 186 4.99 -11.06 -10.20
N ASN A 187 4.90 -9.80 -9.77
CA ASN A 187 6.01 -8.87 -9.63
C ASN A 187 6.07 -8.39 -8.18
N LEU A 188 7.22 -8.57 -7.53
CA LEU A 188 7.40 -8.24 -6.12
C LEU A 188 8.65 -7.39 -5.89
N VAL A 189 8.44 -6.17 -5.40
CA VAL A 189 9.51 -5.30 -4.90
C VAL A 189 9.76 -5.63 -3.42
N LEU A 190 11.02 -5.82 -3.05
CA LEU A 190 11.44 -6.21 -1.70
C LEU A 190 12.81 -5.63 -1.35
N PRO A 191 13.19 -5.58 -0.06
CA PRO A 191 14.52 -5.15 0.34
C PRO A 191 15.60 -6.08 -0.22
N GLN A 192 16.71 -5.50 -0.67
CA GLN A 192 17.89 -6.26 -1.13
C GLN A 192 18.40 -7.24 -0.05
N GLU A 193 18.39 -6.83 1.22
CA GLU A 193 18.80 -7.64 2.37
C GLU A 193 17.99 -8.93 2.53
N ASN A 194 16.75 -8.95 2.02
CA ASN A 194 15.86 -10.11 2.12
C ASN A 194 15.90 -11.02 0.89
N TYR A 195 16.65 -10.66 -0.16
CA TYR A 195 16.57 -11.32 -1.46
C TYR A 195 17.01 -12.80 -1.41
N GLU A 196 18.13 -13.10 -0.76
CA GLU A 196 18.65 -14.47 -0.65
C GLU A 196 17.68 -15.41 0.09
N GLU A 197 17.17 -15.00 1.26
CA GLU A 197 16.18 -15.77 2.03
C GLU A 197 14.92 -16.06 1.19
N VAL A 198 14.51 -15.11 0.36
CA VAL A 198 13.34 -15.23 -0.51
C VAL A 198 13.56 -16.22 -1.65
N LEU A 199 14.75 -16.24 -2.24
CA LEU A 199 15.11 -17.21 -3.25
C LEU A 199 15.11 -18.62 -2.68
N GLU A 200 15.64 -18.81 -1.47
CA GLU A 200 15.62 -20.10 -0.77
C GLU A 200 14.20 -20.57 -0.49
N ILE A 201 13.35 -19.70 0.06
CA ILE A 201 11.92 -19.98 0.28
C ILE A 201 11.24 -20.32 -1.05
N SER A 202 11.45 -19.52 -2.09
CA SER A 202 10.83 -19.74 -3.40
C SER A 202 11.23 -21.10 -3.99
N SER A 203 12.51 -21.47 -3.89
CA SER A 203 13.03 -22.77 -4.33
C SER A 203 12.37 -23.93 -3.59
N ALA A 204 12.29 -23.87 -2.26
CA ALA A 204 11.68 -24.91 -1.44
C ALA A 204 10.18 -25.11 -1.74
N TYR A 205 9.44 -24.02 -1.99
CA TYR A 205 7.99 -24.08 -2.27
C TYR A 205 7.67 -24.47 -3.71
N SER A 206 8.52 -24.11 -4.68
CA SER A 206 8.35 -24.51 -6.08
C SER A 206 8.36 -26.03 -6.27
N LYS A 207 9.18 -26.75 -5.49
CA LYS A 207 9.30 -28.22 -5.55
C LYS A 207 8.12 -28.95 -4.91
N ARG A 208 7.43 -28.33 -3.95
CA ARG A 208 6.41 -28.98 -3.10
C ARG A 208 4.97 -28.78 -3.61
N PHE A 209 4.73 -27.82 -4.48
CA PHE A 209 3.42 -27.52 -5.05
C PHE A 209 3.41 -27.74 -6.58
N ILE A 210 3.30 -29.00 -6.98
CA ILE A 210 3.09 -29.45 -8.37
C ILE A 210 1.73 -28.91 -8.84
N GLY A 211 1.71 -27.70 -9.43
CA GLY A 211 0.48 -27.05 -9.90
C GLY A 211 0.48 -25.52 -9.82
N VAL A 212 1.43 -24.91 -9.11
CA VAL A 212 1.63 -23.44 -9.13
C VAL A 212 2.79 -23.12 -10.08
N SER A 213 2.53 -23.17 -11.39
CA SER A 213 3.50 -22.87 -12.45
C SER A 213 3.90 -21.38 -12.53
N LYS A 214 3.55 -20.56 -11.54
CA LYS A 214 3.71 -19.11 -11.61
C LYS A 214 5.08 -18.70 -11.09
N LYS A 215 5.97 -18.29 -12.01
CA LYS A 215 7.25 -17.68 -11.67
C LYS A 215 7.02 -16.25 -11.18
N LEU A 216 7.20 -16.02 -9.87
CA LEU A 216 7.32 -14.66 -9.33
C LEU A 216 8.61 -14.04 -9.85
N LYS A 217 8.54 -12.77 -10.26
CA LYS A 217 9.69 -11.92 -10.55
C LYS A 217 9.95 -11.04 -9.33
N PHE A 218 11.19 -11.09 -8.86
CA PHE A 218 11.65 -10.33 -7.71
C PHE A 218 12.45 -9.10 -8.19
N TYR A 219 12.20 -7.97 -7.54
CA TYR A 219 12.85 -6.69 -7.79
C TYR A 219 13.48 -6.24 -6.46
N PRO A 220 14.70 -6.70 -6.15
CA PRO A 220 15.36 -6.30 -4.93
C PRO A 220 15.78 -4.83 -5.04
N ALA A 221 15.54 -4.06 -3.97
CA ALA A 221 15.80 -2.63 -3.92
C ALA A 221 16.52 -2.25 -2.62
N SER A 222 17.48 -1.33 -2.73
CA SER A 222 18.22 -0.78 -1.60
C SER A 222 17.88 0.69 -1.30
N HIS A 223 17.26 1.39 -2.26
CA HIS A 223 16.81 2.79 -2.21
C HIS A 223 15.55 2.96 -3.08
#